data_AF-A0A1Y5SMG5-F1
#
_entry.id   AF-A0A1Y5SMG5-F1
#
_cell.length_a   1.000
_cell.length_b   1.000
_cell.length_c   1.000
_cell.angle_alpha   90.00
_cell.angle_beta   90.00
_cell.angle_gamma   90.00
#
_symmetry.space_group_name_H-M   'P 1'
#
loop_
_entity.id
_entity.type
_entity.pdbx_description
1 polymer ?
#
loop_
_entity_poly.entity_id
_entity_poly.type
_entity_poly.pdbx_seq_one_letter_code
_entity_poly.pdbx_strand_id
1 'polypeptide(L)' 'MFDSADLNEDQLSLLEEIYEIYGHMPAFKLSDITHESNGPWDVASREYGFFAPIGNDLIRSHYKQKRETAKKRK' A
#
# COMPACT_ATOMS: atom_id res chain seq x y z
N MET A 1 12.13 15.01 1.49
CA MET A 1 13.14 14.73 0.47
C MET A 1 13.96 13.56 0.98
N PHE A 2 13.97 12.45 0.24
CA PHE A 2 14.67 11.23 0.64
C PHE A 2 16.19 11.43 0.47
N ASP A 3 16.99 10.96 1.43
CA ASP A 3 18.44 11.06 1.33
C ASP A 3 18.93 10.10 0.22
N SER A 4 19.60 10.64 -0.78
CA SER A 4 19.94 9.94 -2.03
C SER A 4 21.16 9.03 -1.92
N ALA A 5 21.80 8.96 -0.75
CA ALA A 5 23.05 8.22 -0.58
C ALA A 5 22.90 6.69 -0.78
N ASP A 6 21.70 6.14 -0.57
CA ASP A 6 21.45 4.68 -0.60
C ASP A 6 20.37 4.23 -1.61
N LEU A 7 19.84 5.15 -2.43
CA LEU A 7 18.74 4.87 -3.35
C LEU A 7 19.16 5.11 -4.80
N ASN A 8 18.81 4.18 -5.69
CA ASN A 8 18.95 4.42 -7.12
C ASN A 8 17.84 5.36 -7.64
N GLU A 9 17.98 5.82 -8.88
CA GLU A 9 17.06 6.78 -9.50
C GLU A 9 15.61 6.26 -9.54
N ASP A 10 15.41 4.98 -9.87
CA ASP A 10 14.08 4.36 -9.92
C ASP A 10 13.41 4.34 -8.53
N GLN A 11 14.18 4.03 -7.48
CA GLN A 11 13.71 4.03 -6.10
C GLN A 11 13.36 5.44 -5.63
N LEU A 12 14.19 6.42 -5.96
CA LEU A 12 13.92 7.82 -5.63
C LEU A 12 12.64 8.31 -6.31
N SER A 13 12.50 8.06 -7.61
CA SER A 13 11.33 8.44 -8.40
C SER A 13 10.05 7.78 -7.86
N LEU A 14 10.10 6.49 -7.51
CA LEU A 14 8.98 5.80 -6.88
C LEU A 14 8.58 6.46 -5.56
N LEU A 15 9.55 6.77 -4.69
CA LEU A 15 9.27 7.36 -3.40
C LEU A 15 8.74 8.80 -3.52
N GLU A 16 9.22 9.57 -4.48
CA GLU A 16 8.68 10.88 -4.84
C GLU A 16 7.22 10.78 -5.25
N GLU A 17 6.87 9.87 -6.17
CA GLU A 17 5.47 9.64 -6.59
C GLU A 17 4.57 9.27 -5.40
N ILE A 18 5.02 8.36 -4.54
CA ILE A 18 4.29 7.97 -3.32
C ILE A 18 4.11 9.17 -2.39
N TYR A 19 5.13 10.01 -2.22
CA TYR A 19 5.05 11.20 -1.39
C TYR A 19 4.09 12.25 -1.98
N GLU A 20 4.08 12.47 -3.29
CA GLU A 20 3.13 13.38 -3.93
C GLU A 20 1.67 12.90 -3.74
N ILE A 21 1.43 11.60 -3.89
CA ILE A 21 0.09 11.00 -3.75
C ILE A 21 -0.41 11.05 -2.30
N TYR A 22 0.45 10.74 -1.32
CA TYR A 22 0.00 10.49 0.07
C TYR A 22 0.51 11.50 1.10
N GLY A 23 1.61 12.21 0.83
CA GLY A 23 2.32 13.04 1.80
C GLY A 23 1.52 14.24 2.32
N HIS A 24 0.48 14.65 1.61
CA HIS A 24 -0.44 15.70 2.03
C HIS A 24 -1.62 15.19 2.87
N MET A 25 -1.76 13.87 3.07
CA MET A 25 -2.85 13.29 3.86
C MET A 25 -2.51 13.25 5.36
N PRO A 26 -3.47 13.58 6.26
CA PRO A 26 -3.27 13.42 7.70
C PRO A 26 -2.99 11.98 8.10
N ALA A 27 -2.23 11.78 9.18
CA ALA A 27 -1.85 10.44 9.66
C ALA A 27 -3.04 9.50 9.88
N PHE A 28 -4.14 9.99 10.44
CA PHE A 28 -5.36 9.19 10.64
C PHE A 28 -5.98 8.75 9.31
N LYS A 29 -6.02 9.62 8.30
CA LYS A 29 -6.51 9.27 6.97
C LYS A 29 -5.65 8.19 6.32
N LEU A 30 -4.32 8.29 6.47
CA LEU A 30 -3.40 7.26 6.00
C LEU A 30 -3.61 5.93 6.72
N SER A 31 -3.90 5.96 8.03
CA SER A 31 -4.24 4.76 8.79
C SER A 31 -5.56 4.14 8.34
N ASP A 32 -6.59 4.94 8.09
CA ASP A 32 -7.91 4.42 7.69
C ASP A 32 -7.85 3.67 6.35
N ILE A 33 -7.07 4.17 5.38
CA ILE A 33 -6.95 3.53 4.06
C ILE A 33 -6.14 2.22 4.08
N THR A 34 -5.40 1.90 5.15
CA THR A 34 -4.75 0.59 5.28
C THR A 34 -5.68 -0.48 5.86
N HIS A 35 -6.73 -0.07 6.58
CA HIS A 35 -7.74 -0.93 7.19
C HIS A 35 -8.95 -1.14 6.27
N GLU A 36 -8.69 -1.35 4.98
CA GLU A 36 -9.74 -1.67 4.02
C GLU A 36 -10.35 -3.05 4.30
N SER A 37 -11.68 -3.12 4.32
CA SER A 37 -12.41 -4.39 4.44
C SER A 37 -12.03 -5.36 3.31
N ASN A 38 -11.76 -6.61 3.67
CA ASN A 38 -11.23 -7.66 2.78
C ASN A 38 -9.87 -7.32 2.13
N GLY A 39 -9.17 -6.30 2.63
CA GLY A 39 -7.79 -6.02 2.28
C GLY A 39 -6.81 -7.00 2.94
N PRO A 40 -5.53 -6.98 2.57
CA PRO A 40 -4.52 -7.88 3.11
C PRO A 40 -4.39 -7.79 4.64
N TRP A 41 -4.52 -6.58 5.18
CA TRP A 41 -4.48 -6.32 6.63
C TRP A 41 -5.69 -6.91 7.37
N ASP A 42 -6.91 -6.71 6.84
CA ASP A 42 -8.15 -7.28 7.42
C ASP A 42 -8.10 -8.81 7.42
N VAL A 43 -7.72 -9.40 6.28
CA VAL A 43 -7.60 -10.86 6.14
C VAL A 43 -6.54 -11.42 7.09
N ALA A 44 -5.33 -10.85 7.12
CA ALA A 44 -4.28 -11.34 8.00
C ALA A 44 -4.67 -11.26 9.48
N SER A 45 -5.28 -10.13 9.89
CA SER A 45 -5.69 -9.93 11.29
C SER A 45 -6.82 -10.85 11.71
N ARG A 46 -7.78 -11.12 10.81
CA ARG A 46 -8.92 -12.00 11.08
C ARG A 46 -8.54 -13.48 11.12
N GLU A 47 -7.69 -13.93 10.20
CA GLU A 47 -7.34 -15.35 10.07
C GLU A 47 -6.21 -15.78 11.03
N TYR A 48 -5.26 -14.89 11.31
CA TYR A 48 -4.03 -15.24 12.02
C TYR A 48 -3.75 -14.36 13.25
N GLY A 49 -4.63 -13.41 13.56
CA GLY A 49 -4.51 -12.50 14.70
C GLY A 49 -3.74 -11.22 14.41
N PHE A 50 -3.77 -10.29 15.38
CA PHE A 50 -3.05 -9.02 15.27
C PHE A 50 -1.55 -9.24 15.10
N PHE A 51 -0.91 -8.38 14.28
CA PHE A 51 0.52 -8.42 13.96
C PHE A 51 0.98 -9.66 13.19
N ALA A 52 0.04 -10.48 12.68
CA ALA A 52 0.39 -11.61 11.84
C ALA A 52 1.11 -11.14 10.55
N PRO A 53 2.17 -11.84 10.11
CA PRO A 53 2.81 -11.56 8.83
C PRO A 53 1.81 -11.64 7.68
N ILE A 54 1.80 -10.63 6.82
CA ILE A 54 0.95 -10.62 5.63
C ILE A 54 1.68 -11.32 4.50
N GLY A 55 1.14 -12.44 4.02
CA GLY A 55 1.73 -13.19 2.92
C GLY A 55 1.80 -12.37 1.62
N ASN A 56 2.92 -12.48 0.89
CA ASN A 56 3.12 -11.79 -0.39
C ASN A 56 2.03 -12.12 -1.43
N ASP A 57 1.50 -13.34 -1.42
CA ASP A 57 0.43 -13.75 -2.35
C ASP A 57 -0.89 -13.02 -2.09
N LEU A 58 -1.20 -12.74 -0.82
CA LEU A 58 -2.38 -11.98 -0.42
C LEU A 58 -2.26 -10.53 -0.88
N ILE A 59 -1.11 -9.90 -0.64
CA ILE A 59 -0.80 -8.53 -1.11
C ILE A 59 -0.90 -8.47 -2.64
N ARG A 60 -0.23 -9.38 -3.33
CA ARG A 60 -0.20 -9.46 -4.80
C ARG A 60 -1.61 -9.59 -5.38
N SER A 61 -2.43 -10.48 -4.82
CA SER A 61 -3.78 -10.73 -5.32
C SER A 61 -4.68 -9.49 -5.15
N HIS A 62 -4.61 -8.85 -3.98
CA HIS A 62 -5.36 -7.63 -3.70
C HIS A 62 -5.03 -6.50 -4.69
N TYR A 63 -3.74 -6.18 -4.89
CA TYR A 63 -3.36 -5.08 -5.78
C TYR A 63 -3.57 -5.40 -7.27
N LYS A 64 -3.49 -6.66 -7.68
CA LYS A 64 -3.93 -7.07 -9.02
C LYS A 64 -5.41 -6.75 -9.24
N GLN A 65 -6.28 -7.13 -8.29
CA GLN A 65 -7.71 -6.85 -8.38
C GLN A 65 -8.02 -5.34 -8.39
N LYS A 66 -7.33 -4.54 -7.57
CA LYS A 66 -7.47 -3.08 -7.58
C LYS A 66 -7.14 -2.48 -8.94
N ARG A 67 -6.03 -2.91 -9.57
CA ARG A 67 -5.64 -2.44 -10.90
C ARG A 67 -6.65 -2.83 -11.98
N GLU A 68 -7.14 -4.06 -11.97
CA GLU A 68 -8.17 -4.49 -12.93
C GLU A 68 -9.48 -3.73 -12.74
N THR A 69 -9.87 -3.44 -11.50
CA THR A 69 -11.05 -2.61 -11.20
C THR A 69 -10.87 -1.18 -11.68
N ALA A 70 -9.69 -0.58 -11.48
CA ALA A 70 -9.38 0.77 -11.94
C ALA A 70 -9.41 0.89 -13.48
N LYS A 71 -8.92 -0.13 -14.20
CA LYS A 71 -9.00 -0.19 -15.67
C LYS A 71 -10.44 -0.21 -16.17
N LYS A 72 -11.33 -0.95 -15.51
CA LYS A 72 -12.76 -1.06 -15.89
C LYS A 72 -13.57 0.21 -15.61
N ARG A 73 -13.07 1.10 -14.76
CA ARG A 73 -13.71 2.39 -14.43
C ARG A 73 -13.34 3.52 -15.41
N LYS A 74 -12.38 3.28 -16.31
CA LYS A 74 -12.03 4.15 -17.43
C LYS A 74 -12.80 3.70 -18.67
#